data_AF-A0A924VTS8-F1
#
_entry.id   AF-A0A924VTS8-F1
#
_cell.length_a   1.000
_cell.length_b   1.000
_cell.length_c   1.000
_cell.angle_alpha   90.00
_cell.angle_beta   90.00
_cell.angle_gamma   90.00
#
_symmetry.space_group_name_H-M   'P 1'
#
loop_
_entity.id
_entity.type
_entity.pdbx_description
1 polymer ?
#
loop_
_entity_poly.entity_id
_entity_poly.type
_entity_poly.pdbx_seq_one_letter_code
_entity_poly.pdbx_strand_id
1 'polypeptide(L)' 'MSWTSIPHAHEYWRSCRNLADPPADLHAAETFILNERPITAQDAACILDVVCANCGDVRCDGLDLVALGRIRSLLSALS' A
#
# COMPACT_ATOMS: atom_id res chain seq x y z
N MET A 1 11.27 15.60 -7.27
CA MET A 1 10.33 15.28 -6.18
C MET A 1 10.27 13.77 -6.09
N SER A 2 10.88 13.15 -5.09
CA SER A 2 10.72 11.70 -4.89
C SER A 2 9.34 11.45 -4.30
N TRP A 3 8.42 10.91 -5.11
CA TRP A 3 7.06 10.58 -4.69
C TRP A 3 7.01 9.44 -3.67
N THR A 4 8.12 8.74 -3.48
CA THR A 4 8.25 7.53 -2.65
C THR A 4 8.56 7.89 -1.20
N SER A 5 7.53 8.05 -0.36
CA SER A 5 7.76 7.89 1.07
C SER A 5 6.52 7.27 1.72
N ILE A 6 6.73 6.20 2.49
CA ILE A 6 5.72 5.58 3.37
C ILE A 6 4.90 6.65 4.15
N PRO A 7 5.47 7.80 4.59
CA PRO A 7 4.71 8.93 5.12
C PRO A 7 3.55 9.45 4.24
N HIS A 8 3.75 9.62 2.93
CA HIS A 8 2.68 10.06 2.03
C HIS A 8 1.59 8.99 1.87
N ALA A 9 1.99 7.73 1.76
CA ALA A 9 1.04 6.63 1.70
C ALA A 9 0.21 6.57 3.00
N HIS A 10 0.87 6.75 4.13
CA HIS A 10 0.22 6.81 5.44
C HIS A 10 -0.75 7.98 5.59
N GLU A 11 -0.41 9.19 5.12
CA GLU A 11 -1.29 10.35 5.13
C GLU A 11 -2.52 10.18 4.20
N TYR A 12 -2.30 9.61 3.01
CA TYR A 12 -3.39 9.25 2.10
C TYR A 12 -4.36 8.27 2.76
N TRP A 13 -3.85 7.20 3.37
CA TRP A 13 -4.71 6.21 4.02
C TRP A 13 -5.40 6.73 5.29
N ARG A 14 -4.72 7.56 6.09
CA ARG A 14 -5.33 8.23 7.25
C ARG A 14 -6.50 9.12 6.84
N SER A 15 -6.38 9.85 5.73
CA SER A 15 -7.42 10.77 5.24
C SER A 15 -8.56 10.08 4.47
N CYS A 16 -8.28 9.00 3.73
CA CYS A 16 -9.27 8.33 2.88
C CYS A 16 -10.12 7.27 3.59
N ARG A 17 -9.67 6.69 4.72
CA ARG A 17 -10.37 5.57 5.39
C ARG A 17 -10.96 5.86 6.75
N ASN A 18 -10.80 7.06 7.30
CA ASN A 18 -11.30 7.42 8.64
C ASN A 18 -10.96 6.34 9.69
N LEU A 19 -9.69 5.90 9.69
CA LEU A 19 -9.22 4.82 10.55
C LEU A 19 -9.39 5.22 12.01
N ALA A 20 -10.24 4.47 12.71
CA ALA A 20 -10.47 4.67 14.14
C ALA A 20 -9.19 4.47 14.97
N ASP A 21 -8.27 3.64 14.48
CA ASP A 21 -6.97 3.38 15.11
C ASP A 21 -5.86 3.45 14.04
N PRO A 22 -5.17 4.59 13.90
CA PRO A 22 -4.09 4.72 12.94
C PRO A 22 -2.88 3.86 13.35
N PRO A 23 -2.08 3.39 12.38
CA PRO A 23 -0.87 2.63 12.67
C PRO A 23 0.07 3.38 13.63
N ALA A 24 0.62 2.67 14.61
CA ALA A 24 1.48 3.24 15.65
C ALA A 24 2.87 3.65 15.14
N ASP A 25 3.35 3.00 14.07
CA ASP A 25 4.65 3.25 13.45
C ASP A 25 4.64 2.95 11.94
N LEU A 26 5.78 3.20 11.28
CA LEU A 26 5.94 3.01 9.83
C LEU A 26 5.81 1.54 9.39
N HIS A 27 6.22 0.59 10.23
CA HIS A 27 6.14 -0.83 9.89
C HIS A 27 4.70 -1.36 10.00
N ALA A 28 3.98 -0.92 11.03
CA ALA A 28 2.55 -1.15 11.15
C ALA A 28 1.78 -0.48 10.01
N ALA A 29 2.17 0.74 9.61
CA ALA A 29 1.56 1.45 8.49
C ALA A 29 1.76 0.73 7.17
N GLU A 30 2.99 0.30 6.89
CA GLU A 30 3.31 -0.54 5.74
C GLU A 30 2.45 -1.80 5.72
N THR A 31 2.48 -2.56 6.82
CA THR A 31 1.76 -3.84 6.91
C THR A 31 0.26 -3.63 6.74
N PHE A 32 -0.29 -2.56 7.31
CA PHE A 32 -1.67 -2.15 7.11
C PHE A 32 -1.96 -1.89 5.62
N ILE A 33 -1.16 -1.04 4.96
CA ILE A 33 -1.35 -0.65 3.55
C ILE A 33 -1.25 -1.87 2.61
N LEU A 34 -0.25 -2.73 2.80
CA LEU A 34 -0.07 -3.92 1.97
C LEU A 34 -1.18 -4.96 2.17
N ASN A 35 -1.82 -4.97 3.35
CA ASN A 35 -2.98 -5.80 3.63
C ASN A 35 -4.31 -5.23 3.13
N GLU A 36 -4.35 -4.01 2.64
CA GLU A 36 -5.56 -3.45 2.05
C GLU A 36 -5.84 -4.00 0.65
N ARG A 37 -7.12 -3.95 0.27
CA ARG A 37 -7.57 -4.27 -1.09
C ARG A 37 -7.81 -2.95 -1.84
N PRO A 38 -7.08 -2.66 -2.92
CA PRO A 38 -7.30 -1.44 -3.68
C PRO A 38 -8.67 -1.51 -4.39
N ILE A 39 -9.41 -0.41 -4.32
CA ILE A 39 -10.71 -0.25 -5.01
C ILE A 39 -10.56 0.73 -6.17
N THR A 40 -9.69 1.72 -6.02
CA THR A 40 -9.38 2.71 -7.04
C THR A 40 -7.95 2.57 -7.56
N ALA A 41 -7.69 3.16 -8.73
CA ALA A 41 -6.32 3.23 -9.28
C ALA A 41 -5.37 4.00 -8.34
N GLN A 42 -5.88 4.98 -7.60
CA GLN A 42 -5.10 5.75 -6.63
C GLN A 42 -4.67 4.87 -5.44
N ASP A 43 -5.57 4.00 -4.94
CA ASP A 43 -5.22 3.03 -3.89
C ASP A 43 -4.14 2.07 -4.38
N ALA A 44 -4.26 1.59 -5.62
CA ALA A 44 -3.28 0.69 -6.21
C ALA A 44 -1.91 1.35 -6.37
N ALA A 45 -1.86 2.62 -6.80
CA ALA A 45 -0.62 3.39 -6.86
C ALA A 45 0.02 3.55 -5.48
N CYS A 46 -0.80 3.87 -4.45
CA CYS A 46 -0.33 4.02 -3.08
C CYS A 46 0.25 2.73 -2.49
N ILE A 47 -0.41 1.58 -2.72
CA ILE A 47 0.11 0.27 -2.31
C ILE A 47 1.42 -0.04 -3.06
N LEU A 48 1.48 0.25 -4.37
CA LEU A 48 2.68 0.01 -5.18
C LEU A 48 3.87 0.85 -4.69
N ASP A 49 3.63 2.10 -4.27
CA ASP A 49 4.67 2.96 -3.69
C ASP A 49 5.28 2.35 -2.43
N VAL A 50 4.47 1.73 -1.57
CA VAL A 50 4.95 1.04 -0.37
C VAL A 50 5.80 -0.18 -0.73
N VAL A 51 5.36 -1.00 -1.68
CA VAL A 51 6.15 -2.14 -2.20
C VAL A 51 7.50 -1.65 -2.75
N CYS A 52 7.50 -0.56 -3.51
CA CYS A 52 8.73 0.00 -4.09
C CYS A 52 9.67 0.58 -3.04
N ALA A 53 9.13 1.23 -2.00
CA ALA A 53 9.92 1.81 -0.92
C ALA A 53 10.73 0.76 -0.15
N ASN A 54 10.24 -0.48 -0.09
CA ASN A 54 10.93 -1.60 0.55
C ASN A 54 11.65 -2.54 -0.42
N CYS A 55 11.88 -2.12 -1.67
CA CYS A 55 12.53 -2.94 -2.70
C CYS A 55 11.83 -4.30 -2.95
N GLY A 56 10.52 -4.39 -2.70
CA GLY A 56 9.75 -5.64 -2.78
C GLY A 56 9.75 -6.44 -1.47
N ASP A 57 9.66 -7.76 -1.58
CA ASP A 57 9.52 -8.70 -0.43
C ASP A 57 10.84 -8.89 0.35
N VAL A 58 11.42 -7.80 0.85
CA VAL A 58 12.66 -7.82 1.65
C VAL A 58 12.46 -8.60 2.97
N ARG A 59 11.24 -8.65 3.48
CA ARG A 59 10.88 -9.43 4.68
C ARG A 59 10.76 -10.93 4.41
N CYS A 60 10.68 -11.34 3.15
CA CYS A 60 10.43 -12.72 2.73
C CYS A 60 9.15 -13.31 3.34
N ASP A 61 8.14 -12.47 3.60
CA ASP A 61 6.85 -12.88 4.18
C ASP A 61 5.74 -12.98 3.11
N GLY A 62 6.03 -12.57 1.87
CA GLY A 62 5.13 -12.64 0.74
C GLY A 62 4.04 -11.56 0.72
N LEU A 63 4.02 -10.61 1.66
CA LEU A 63 3.02 -9.54 1.70
C LEU A 63 3.03 -8.72 0.43
N ASP A 64 4.22 -8.35 -0.04
CA ASP A 64 4.43 -7.57 -1.26
C ASP A 64 3.88 -8.30 -2.50
N LEU A 65 4.08 -9.62 -2.58
CA LEU A 65 3.55 -10.44 -3.67
C LEU A 65 2.02 -10.51 -3.66
N VAL A 66 1.42 -10.65 -2.47
CA VAL A 66 -0.03 -10.65 -2.30
C VAL A 66 -0.62 -9.29 -2.69
N ALA A 67 0.02 -8.20 -2.27
CA ALA A 67 -0.38 -6.83 -2.62
C ALA A 67 -0.33 -6.60 -4.15
N LEU A 68 0.74 -7.00 -4.81
CA LEU A 68 0.87 -6.95 -6.27
C LEU A 68 -0.20 -7.77 -6.99
N GLY A 69 -0.56 -8.94 -6.45
CA GLY A 69 -1.66 -9.76 -6.97
C GLY A 69 -3.01 -9.03 -6.93
N ARG A 70 -3.28 -8.27 -5.87
CA ARG A 70 -4.50 -7.47 -5.73
C ARG A 70 -4.51 -6.28 -6.68
N ILE A 71 -3.39 -5.57 -6.82
CA ILE A 71 -3.20 -4.49 -7.79
C ILE A 71 -3.48 -5.00 -9.21
N ARG A 72 -2.85 -6.11 -9.60
CA ARG A 72 -3.06 -6.73 -10.92
C ARG A 72 -4.54 -7.04 -11.15
N SER A 73 -5.20 -7.64 -10.16
CA SER A 73 -6.62 -8.01 -10.26
C SER A 73 -7.52 -6.79 -10.48
N LEU A 74 -7.23 -5.66 -9.83
CA LEU A 74 -7.95 -4.41 -10.07
C LEU A 74 -7.71 -3.89 -11.48
N LEU A 75 -6.43 -3.80 -11.91
CA LEU A 75 -6.08 -3.27 -13.23
C LEU A 75 -6.69 -4.10 -14.37
N SER A 76 -6.72 -5.43 -14.23
CA SER A 76 -7.39 -6.32 -15.19
C SER A 76 -8.92 -6.18 -15.21
N ALA A 77 -9.53 -5.66 -14.15
CA ALA A 77 -10.96 -5.38 -14.12
C ALA A 77 -11.32 -3.99 -14.70
N LEU A 78 -10.33 -3.09 -14.80
CA LEU A 78 -10.48 -1.75 -15.36
C LEU A 78 -10.18 -1.68 -16.87
N SER A 79 -9.45 -2.68 -17.40
CA SER A 79 -9.15 -2.86 -18.83
C SER A 79 -10.29 -3.52 -19.59
#